data_AF-A0A484YYI5-F1
#
_entry.id   AF-A0A484YYI5-F1
#
_cell.length_a   1.000
_cell.length_b   1.000
_cell.length_c   1.000
_cell.angle_alpha   90.00
_cell.angle_beta   90.00
_cell.angle_gamma   90.00
#
_symmetry.space_group_name_H-M   'P 1'
#
loop_
_entity.id
_entity.type
_entity.pdbx_description
1 polymer ?
#
loop_
_entity_poly.entity_id
_entity_poly.type
_entity_poly.pdbx_seq_one_letter_code
_entity_poly.pdbx_strand_id
1 'polypeptide(L)'
;MGLFDTIQKAFYLGVDDTNMLSFFTKTSSVLKMVNKDGLQAAQSLAPISVMMDQMGMNGESAGNALRKVIQSGLSVKKIRDVNKVMARQKLGVQLDFTDGKGSFGGLDNMFRQLAKLRKLTDVKRTGVLKAIFGDDAETLQVVNALIDKGKGWLRPDPAEDE
;
A
#
# COMPACT_ATOMS: atom_id res chain seq x y z
N MET A 1 22.17 5.43 -0.41
CA MET A 1 21.19 6.54 -0.47
C MET A 1 19.94 6.13 0.28
N GLY A 2 19.56 6.90 1.30
CA GLY A 2 18.45 6.57 2.19
C GLY A 2 17.11 6.97 1.59
N LEU A 3 16.04 6.29 2.02
CA LEU A 3 14.65 6.65 1.73
C LEU A 3 14.38 8.16 1.91
N PHE A 4 15.07 8.79 2.87
CA PHE A 4 15.00 10.21 3.19
C PHE A 4 15.48 11.14 2.04
N ASP A 5 16.54 10.74 1.33
CA ASP A 5 17.13 11.51 0.24
C ASP A 5 16.22 11.49 -1.02
N THR A 6 15.53 10.36 -1.22
CA THR A 6 14.48 10.19 -2.23
C THR A 6 13.20 10.96 -1.88
N ILE A 7 12.80 10.95 -0.60
CA ILE A 7 11.64 11.72 -0.11
C ILE A 7 11.89 13.21 -0.30
N GLN A 8 13.06 13.72 0.10
CA GLN A 8 13.36 15.13 -0.09
C GLN A 8 13.35 15.53 -1.57
N LYS A 9 13.95 14.73 -2.47
CA LYS A 9 13.82 14.98 -3.92
C LYS A 9 12.38 14.94 -4.41
N ALA A 10 11.55 14.02 -3.90
CA ALA A 10 10.14 13.92 -4.23
C ALA A 10 9.30 15.10 -3.72
N PHE A 11 9.61 15.64 -2.53
CA PHE A 11 9.06 16.92 -2.06
C PHE A 11 9.47 18.09 -2.98
N TYR A 12 10.67 18.05 -3.55
CA TYR A 12 11.13 19.03 -4.55
C TYR A 12 10.48 18.86 -5.94
N LEU A 13 9.74 17.77 -6.21
CA LEU A 13 9.06 17.54 -7.49
C LEU A 13 7.68 18.22 -7.60
N GLY A 14 7.32 19.11 -6.66
CA GLY A 14 6.16 19.98 -6.80
C GLY A 14 4.82 19.35 -6.37
N VAL A 15 4.83 18.46 -5.37
CA VAL A 15 3.58 17.99 -4.75
C VAL A 15 2.88 19.17 -4.09
N ASP A 16 1.57 19.30 -4.33
CA ASP A 16 0.74 20.30 -3.64
C ASP A 16 0.67 19.97 -2.15
N ASP A 17 1.26 20.85 -1.32
CA ASP A 17 1.29 20.74 0.14
C ASP A 17 -0.11 20.52 0.74
N THR A 18 -1.15 21.08 0.11
CA THR A 18 -2.55 20.92 0.51
C THR A 18 -3.05 19.50 0.26
N ASN A 19 -2.65 18.92 -0.87
CA ASN A 19 -3.02 17.56 -1.25
C ASN A 19 -2.34 16.55 -0.32
N MET A 20 -1.07 16.77 0.00
CA MET A 20 -0.32 15.95 0.95
C MET A 20 -0.88 16.04 2.37
N LEU A 21 -1.24 17.24 2.84
CA LEU A 21 -1.88 17.43 4.14
C LEU A 21 -3.22 16.68 4.23
N SER A 22 -4.01 16.72 3.17
CA SER A 22 -5.29 16.00 3.07
C SER A 22 -5.10 14.49 3.18
N PHE A 23 -4.06 13.96 2.51
CA PHE A 23 -3.67 12.56 2.63
C PHE A 23 -3.29 12.16 4.06
N PHE A 24 -2.43 12.95 4.72
CA PHE A 24 -2.02 12.66 6.10
C PHE A 24 -3.17 12.77 7.09
N THR A 25 -4.07 13.73 6.88
CA THR A 25 -5.30 13.86 7.68
C THR A 25 -6.12 12.57 7.65
N LYS A 26 -6.32 11.97 6.47
CA LYS A 26 -7.09 10.72 6.35
C LYS A 26 -6.35 9.49 6.86
N THR A 27 -5.03 9.44 6.73
CA THR A 27 -4.21 8.30 7.20
C THR A 27 -3.84 8.38 8.69
N SER A 28 -4.07 9.52 9.34
CA SER A 28 -3.81 9.75 10.78
C SER A 28 -4.33 8.63 11.70
N SER A 29 -5.54 8.14 11.42
CA SER A 29 -6.20 7.07 12.17
C SER A 29 -5.51 5.71 12.11
N VAL A 30 -4.65 5.48 11.11
CA VAL A 30 -3.90 4.23 10.91
C VAL A 30 -2.40 4.39 11.09
N LEU A 31 -1.89 5.60 11.40
CA LEU A 31 -0.46 5.83 11.64
C LEU A 31 0.09 4.90 12.72
N LYS A 32 -0.61 4.82 13.87
CA LYS A 32 -0.21 3.95 14.99
C LYS A 32 -0.28 2.45 14.65
N MET A 33 -1.07 2.07 13.64
CA MET A 33 -1.11 0.70 13.13
C MET A 33 0.12 0.42 12.25
N VAL A 34 0.53 1.41 11.46
CA VAL A 34 1.72 1.33 10.59
C VAL A 34 3.00 1.25 11.42
N ASN A 35 3.16 2.15 12.40
CA ASN A 35 4.27 2.15 13.34
C ASN A 35 3.83 2.82 14.66
N LYS A 36 4.29 2.30 15.80
CA LYS A 36 4.03 2.92 17.11
C LYS A 36 4.58 4.34 17.20
N ASP A 37 5.69 4.59 16.51
CA ASP A 37 6.22 5.92 16.28
C ASP A 37 5.46 6.57 15.11
N GLY A 38 4.60 7.55 15.45
CA GLY A 38 3.79 8.26 14.47
C GLY A 38 4.60 9.08 13.46
N LEU A 39 5.79 9.54 13.84
CA LEU A 39 6.70 10.27 12.95
C LEU A 39 7.30 9.31 11.92
N GLN A 40 7.77 8.13 12.36
CA GLN A 40 8.27 7.10 11.45
C GLN A 40 7.16 6.57 10.52
N ALA A 41 5.92 6.44 11.04
CA ALA A 41 4.77 6.09 10.21
C ALA A 41 4.54 7.14 9.12
N ALA A 42 4.50 8.43 9.49
CA ALA A 42 4.29 9.51 8.53
C ALA A 42 5.41 9.58 7.48
N GLN A 43 6.67 9.44 7.89
CA GLN A 43 7.83 9.38 6.99
C GLN A 43 7.73 8.22 6.00
N SER A 44 7.25 7.06 6.45
CA SER A 44 7.10 5.88 5.57
C SER A 44 5.91 6.01 4.61
N LEU A 45 4.92 6.82 4.94
CA LEU A 45 3.74 7.10 4.11
C LEU A 45 3.96 8.26 3.13
N ALA A 46 4.88 9.19 3.41
CA ALA A 46 5.15 10.34 2.55
C ALA A 46 5.43 9.97 1.08
N PRO A 47 6.29 8.97 0.76
CA PRO A 47 6.48 8.55 -0.62
C PRO A 47 5.20 8.02 -1.28
N ILE A 48 4.33 7.37 -0.51
CA ILE A 48 3.05 6.87 -1.02
C ILE A 48 2.17 8.07 -1.39
N SER A 49 2.13 9.11 -0.56
CA SER A 49 1.42 10.34 -0.88
C SER A 49 1.88 10.94 -2.21
N VAL A 50 3.19 11.07 -2.42
CA VAL A 50 3.77 11.59 -3.68
C VAL A 50 3.38 10.70 -4.85
N MET A 51 3.47 9.37 -4.68
CA MET A 51 3.14 8.42 -5.74
C MET A 51 1.68 8.56 -6.19
N MET A 52 0.77 8.76 -5.24
CA MET A 52 -0.66 8.92 -5.54
C MET A 52 -0.95 10.28 -6.18
N ASP A 53 -0.30 11.34 -5.72
CA ASP A 53 -0.39 12.67 -6.32
C ASP A 53 0.06 12.66 -7.79
N GLN A 54 1.20 12.03 -8.09
CA GLN A 54 1.67 11.85 -9.47
C GLN A 54 0.78 10.96 -10.33
N MET A 55 -0.05 10.12 -9.71
CA MET A 55 -1.09 9.37 -10.40
C MET A 55 -2.37 10.18 -10.64
N GLY A 56 -2.37 11.47 -10.30
CA GLY A 56 -3.51 12.37 -10.40
C GLY A 56 -4.58 12.12 -9.33
N MET A 57 -4.26 11.42 -8.24
CA MET A 57 -5.22 11.17 -7.17
C MET A 57 -5.25 12.35 -6.19
N ASN A 58 -6.47 12.77 -5.83
CA ASN A 58 -6.67 13.67 -4.71
C ASN A 58 -6.22 12.97 -3.41
N GLY A 59 -5.51 13.70 -2.56
CA GLY A 59 -4.94 13.24 -1.31
C GLY A 59 -5.99 12.77 -0.32
N GLU A 60 -7.18 13.37 -0.32
CA GLU A 60 -8.31 12.88 0.46
C GLU A 60 -8.71 11.45 0.04
N SER A 61 -8.91 11.24 -1.25
CA SER A 61 -9.24 9.92 -1.83
C SER A 61 -8.11 8.91 -1.60
N ALA A 62 -6.87 9.30 -1.91
CA ALA A 62 -5.69 8.45 -1.73
C ALA A 62 -5.49 8.06 -0.26
N GLY A 63 -5.66 9.00 0.66
CA GLY A 63 -5.51 8.75 2.09
C GLY A 63 -6.64 7.88 2.65
N ASN A 64 -7.88 8.08 2.21
CA ASN A 64 -9.00 7.23 2.59
C ASN A 64 -8.85 5.80 2.03
N ALA A 65 -8.44 5.68 0.77
CA ALA A 65 -8.15 4.40 0.14
C ALA A 65 -7.03 3.66 0.89
N LEU A 66 -5.89 4.30 1.16
CA LEU A 66 -4.80 3.67 1.89
C LEU A 66 -5.20 3.25 3.31
N ARG A 67 -6.00 4.08 4.00
CA ARG A 67 -6.60 3.73 5.29
C ARG A 67 -7.43 2.46 5.19
N LYS A 68 -8.32 2.35 4.20
CA LYS A 68 -9.14 1.15 3.93
C LYS A 68 -8.26 -0.07 3.64
N VAL A 69 -7.16 0.10 2.90
CA VAL A 69 -6.21 -0.99 2.58
C VAL A 69 -5.59 -1.56 3.85
N ILE A 70 -5.04 -0.70 4.71
CA ILE A 70 -4.41 -1.11 5.97
C ILE A 70 -5.44 -1.79 6.88
N GLN A 71 -6.62 -1.20 7.03
CA GLN A 71 -7.70 -1.77 7.84
C GLN A 71 -8.20 -3.12 7.31
N SER A 72 -8.32 -3.26 6.00
CA SER A 72 -8.76 -4.51 5.36
C SER A 72 -7.70 -5.61 5.47
N GLY A 73 -6.42 -5.24 5.37
CA GLY A 73 -5.30 -6.15 5.62
C GLY A 73 -5.31 -6.75 7.04
N LEU A 74 -5.76 -5.96 8.03
CA LEU A 74 -5.93 -6.41 9.41
C LEU A 74 -7.15 -7.32 9.64
N SER A 75 -8.04 -7.47 8.66
CA SER A 75 -9.19 -8.34 8.79
C SER A 75 -8.79 -9.81 8.67
N VAL A 76 -8.28 -10.39 9.77
CA VAL A 76 -7.80 -11.79 9.83
C VAL A 76 -8.82 -12.77 9.28
N LYS A 77 -10.11 -12.54 9.53
CA LYS A 77 -11.21 -13.36 8.99
C LYS A 77 -11.25 -13.29 7.46
N LYS A 78 -11.30 -12.08 6.87
CA LYS A 78 -11.32 -11.91 5.41
C LYS A 78 -10.08 -12.51 4.76
N ILE A 79 -8.89 -12.24 5.30
CA ILE A 79 -7.64 -12.76 4.77
C ILE A 79 -7.61 -14.29 4.82
N ARG A 80 -8.08 -14.90 5.92
CA ARG A 80 -8.18 -16.36 6.05
C ARG A 80 -9.13 -16.96 5.02
N ASP A 81 -10.29 -16.35 4.80
CA ASP A 81 -11.29 -16.85 3.85
C ASP A 81 -10.78 -16.72 2.41
N VAL A 82 -10.13 -15.61 2.05
CA VAL A 82 -9.47 -15.44 0.75
C VAL A 82 -8.35 -16.46 0.56
N ASN A 83 -7.49 -16.68 1.57
CA ASN A 83 -6.45 -17.72 1.51
C ASN A 83 -7.03 -19.12 1.27
N LYS A 84 -8.17 -19.48 1.88
CA LYS A 84 -8.85 -20.75 1.61
C LYS A 84 -9.30 -20.86 0.15
N VAL A 85 -9.87 -19.79 -0.40
CA VAL A 85 -10.28 -19.75 -1.82
C VAL A 85 -9.07 -19.91 -2.73
N MET A 86 -7.99 -19.18 -2.46
CA MET A 86 -6.75 -19.27 -3.24
C MET A 86 -6.09 -20.67 -3.15
N ALA A 87 -6.14 -21.31 -1.98
CA ALA A 87 -5.67 -22.68 -1.79
C ALA A 87 -6.50 -23.69 -2.59
N ARG A 88 -7.84 -23.57 -2.59
CA ARG A 88 -8.73 -24.42 -3.42
C ARG A 88 -8.45 -24.25 -4.90
N GLN A 89 -8.14 -23.04 -5.33
CA GLN A 89 -7.77 -22.72 -6.71
C GLN A 89 -6.30 -23.07 -7.05
N LYS A 90 -5.55 -23.66 -6.11
CA LYS A 90 -4.13 -24.02 -6.25
C LYS A 90 -3.25 -22.86 -6.73
N LEU A 91 -3.51 -21.65 -6.24
CA LEU A 91 -2.80 -20.45 -6.67
C LEU A 91 -1.40 -20.31 -6.07
N GLY A 92 -1.04 -21.12 -5.06
CA GLY A 92 0.28 -21.07 -4.42
C GLY A 92 0.58 -19.77 -3.69
N VAL A 93 -0.44 -18.95 -3.41
CA VAL A 93 -0.32 -17.67 -2.71
C VAL A 93 -1.03 -17.74 -1.37
N GLN A 94 -0.33 -17.31 -0.32
CA GLN A 94 -0.88 -17.10 1.02
C GLN A 94 -0.49 -15.72 1.49
N LEU A 95 -1.50 -14.96 1.91
CA LEU A 95 -1.37 -13.58 2.38
C LEU A 95 -1.44 -13.55 3.90
N ASP A 96 -0.59 -12.71 4.49
CA ASP A 96 -0.63 -12.37 5.90
C ASP A 96 -0.09 -10.97 6.10
N PHE A 97 -0.98 -10.01 6.36
CA PHE A 97 -0.65 -8.61 6.59
C PHE A 97 -0.33 -8.30 8.06
N THR A 98 -0.32 -9.31 8.93
CA THR A 98 -0.09 -9.13 10.37
C THR A 98 1.38 -9.35 10.75
N ASP A 99 1.73 -9.00 11.98
CA ASP A 99 3.03 -9.30 12.61
C ASP A 99 3.05 -10.65 13.35
N GLY A 100 1.99 -11.46 13.23
CA GLY A 100 1.81 -12.71 13.97
C GLY A 100 1.38 -12.52 15.44
N LYS A 101 1.34 -11.29 15.96
CA LYS A 101 0.89 -10.93 17.31
C LYS A 101 -0.50 -10.27 17.31
N GLY A 102 -1.18 -10.27 16.16
CA GLY A 102 -2.49 -9.64 15.98
C GLY A 102 -2.43 -8.16 15.65
N SER A 103 -1.24 -7.60 15.39
CA SER A 103 -1.06 -6.23 14.90
C SER A 103 -0.68 -6.22 13.42
N PHE A 104 -0.68 -5.04 12.80
CA PHE A 104 -0.28 -4.89 11.40
C PHE A 104 1.23 -5.11 11.28
N GLY A 105 1.65 -5.87 10.27
CA GLY A 105 3.05 -6.24 10.06
C GLY A 105 3.93 -5.12 9.48
N GLY A 106 3.44 -3.89 9.46
CA GLY A 106 4.09 -2.75 8.84
C GLY A 106 3.97 -2.70 7.31
N LEU A 107 4.35 -1.56 6.74
CA LEU A 107 4.27 -1.32 5.29
C LEU A 107 5.17 -2.28 4.51
N ASP A 108 6.33 -2.64 5.05
CA ASP A 108 7.24 -3.60 4.42
C ASP A 108 6.60 -4.97 4.20
N ASN A 109 5.91 -5.48 5.23
CA ASN A 109 5.17 -6.73 5.10
C ASN A 109 4.02 -6.55 4.10
N MET A 110 3.28 -5.44 4.17
CA MET A 110 2.19 -5.16 3.22
C MET A 110 2.67 -5.21 1.77
N PHE A 111 3.74 -4.49 1.43
CA PHE A 111 4.33 -4.52 0.08
C PHE A 111 4.76 -5.94 -0.32
N ARG A 112 5.37 -6.70 0.61
CA ARG A 112 5.75 -8.09 0.35
C ARG A 112 4.55 -8.99 0.07
N GLN A 113 3.45 -8.82 0.78
CA GLN A 113 2.22 -9.60 0.54
C GLN A 113 1.55 -9.18 -0.77
N LEU A 114 1.46 -7.89 -1.05
CA LEU A 114 0.92 -7.35 -2.30
C LEU A 114 1.73 -7.83 -3.51
N ALA A 115 3.06 -7.89 -3.41
CA ALA A 115 3.92 -8.41 -4.48
C ALA A 115 3.62 -9.88 -4.84
N LYS A 116 3.14 -10.70 -3.90
CA LYS A 116 2.74 -12.09 -4.21
C LYS A 116 1.57 -12.15 -5.19
N LEU A 117 0.71 -11.13 -5.19
CA LEU A 117 -0.45 -11.06 -6.08
C LEU A 117 -0.06 -10.81 -7.55
N ARG A 118 1.15 -10.33 -7.82
CA ARG A 118 1.70 -10.18 -9.18
C ARG A 118 1.82 -11.50 -9.94
N LYS A 119 1.87 -12.63 -9.22
CA LYS A 119 1.93 -13.97 -9.82
C LYS A 119 0.58 -14.46 -10.33
N LEU A 120 -0.50 -13.75 -10.02
CA LEU A 120 -1.86 -14.11 -10.43
C LEU A 120 -2.19 -13.44 -11.76
N THR A 121 -2.97 -14.14 -12.59
CA THR A 121 -3.61 -13.56 -13.79
C THR A 121 -4.54 -12.41 -13.40
N ASP A 122 -4.76 -11.44 -14.28
CA ASP A 122 -5.57 -10.24 -14.01
C ASP A 122 -6.97 -10.54 -13.45
N VAL A 123 -7.67 -11.54 -14.01
CA VAL A 123 -8.99 -11.97 -13.53
C VAL A 123 -8.95 -12.42 -12.07
N LYS A 124 -7.98 -13.29 -11.74
CA LYS A 124 -7.81 -13.83 -10.38
C LYS A 124 -7.33 -12.75 -9.41
N ARG A 125 -6.37 -11.92 -9.84
CA ARG A 125 -5.87 -10.78 -9.05
C ARG A 125 -7.03 -9.88 -8.69
N THR A 126 -7.83 -9.44 -9.68
CA THR A 126 -8.98 -8.56 -9.47
C THR A 126 -9.99 -9.16 -8.49
N GLY A 127 -10.35 -10.44 -8.63
CA GLY A 127 -11.25 -11.12 -7.69
C GLY A 127 -10.71 -11.15 -6.27
N VAL A 128 -9.41 -11.42 -6.10
CA VAL A 128 -8.74 -11.42 -4.78
C VAL A 128 -8.71 -10.01 -4.18
N LEU A 129 -8.39 -8.99 -4.98
CA LEU A 129 -8.36 -7.60 -4.51
C LEU A 129 -9.73 -7.14 -4.03
N LYS A 130 -10.78 -7.39 -4.82
CA LYS A 130 -12.16 -7.06 -4.43
C LYS A 130 -12.59 -7.77 -3.15
N ALA A 131 -12.21 -9.03 -2.98
CA ALA A 131 -12.56 -9.81 -1.78
C ALA A 131 -11.87 -9.30 -0.51
N ILE A 132 -10.63 -8.80 -0.62
CA ILE A 132 -9.89 -8.27 0.53
C ILE A 132 -10.27 -6.82 0.80
N PHE A 133 -10.13 -5.96 -0.21
CA PHE A 133 -10.13 -4.50 -0.08
C PHE A 133 -11.46 -3.85 -0.45
N GLY A 134 -12.40 -4.61 -1.01
CA GLY A 134 -13.68 -4.10 -1.51
C GLY A 134 -13.61 -3.70 -2.99
N ASP A 135 -14.76 -3.30 -3.54
CA ASP A 135 -14.92 -2.97 -4.96
C ASP A 135 -14.92 -1.45 -5.24
N ASP A 136 -14.36 -0.68 -4.31
CA ASP A 136 -14.23 0.76 -4.41
C ASP A 136 -13.09 1.12 -5.37
N ALA A 137 -13.41 1.89 -6.43
CA ALA A 137 -12.49 2.16 -7.52
C ALA A 137 -11.17 2.80 -7.05
N GLU A 138 -11.25 3.78 -6.14
CA GLU A 138 -10.09 4.48 -5.57
C GLU A 138 -9.22 3.52 -4.75
N THR A 139 -9.86 2.66 -3.95
CA THR A 139 -9.16 1.62 -3.17
C THR A 139 -8.45 0.63 -4.08
N LEU A 140 -9.12 0.15 -5.13
CA LEU A 140 -8.52 -0.75 -6.10
C LEU A 140 -7.39 -0.09 -6.88
N GLN A 141 -7.51 1.18 -7.25
CA GLN A 141 -6.45 1.96 -7.89
C GLN A 141 -5.22 2.07 -6.99
N VAL A 142 -5.40 2.44 -5.72
CA VAL A 142 -4.31 2.51 -4.74
C VAL A 142 -3.65 1.15 -4.56
N VAL A 143 -4.41 0.07 -4.37
CA VAL A 143 -3.83 -1.26 -4.18
C VAL A 143 -3.07 -1.72 -5.40
N ASN A 144 -3.61 -1.50 -6.60
CA ASN A 144 -2.89 -1.83 -7.84
C ASN A 144 -1.61 -1.04 -7.97
N ALA A 145 -1.62 0.27 -7.69
CA ALA A 145 -0.42 1.09 -7.66
C ALA A 145 0.64 0.53 -6.70
N LEU A 146 0.22 0.15 -5.48
CA LEU A 146 1.12 -0.44 -4.48
C LEU A 146 1.67 -1.82 -4.90
N ILE A 147 0.91 -2.60 -5.68
CA ILE A 147 1.38 -3.90 -6.22
C ILE A 147 2.36 -3.68 -7.37
N ASP A 148 2.04 -2.79 -8.30
CA ASP A 148 2.76 -2.63 -9.56
C ASP A 148 4.04 -1.81 -9.36
N LYS A 149 3.94 -0.68 -8.66
CA LYS A 149 5.09 0.19 -8.34
C LYS A 149 5.89 -0.29 -7.12
N GLY A 150 5.24 -0.98 -6.18
CA GLY A 150 5.89 -1.64 -5.04
C GLY A 150 6.85 -0.75 -4.24
N LYS A 151 7.91 -1.35 -3.70
CA LYS A 151 9.07 -0.61 -3.16
C LYS A 151 9.95 0.02 -4.25
N GLY A 152 9.73 -0.32 -5.52
CA GLY A 152 10.53 0.16 -6.64
C GLY A 152 10.48 1.68 -6.72
N TRP A 153 9.30 2.27 -6.56
CA TRP A 153 9.11 3.73 -6.48
C TRP A 153 9.79 4.40 -5.28
N LEU A 154 10.06 3.67 -4.19
CA LEU A 154 10.75 4.18 -2.99
C LEU A 154 12.26 4.29 -3.18
N ARG A 155 12.78 3.78 -4.30
CA ARG A 155 14.17 3.93 -4.73
C ARG A 155 14.12 4.67 -6.08
N PRO A 156 15.01 5.64 -6.35
CA PRO A 156 15.26 5.98 -7.74
C PRO A 156 15.65 4.68 -8.45
N ASP A 157 15.12 4.46 -9.66
CA ASP A 157 15.54 3.35 -10.50
C ASP A 157 17.07 3.21 -10.43
N PRO A 158 17.64 2.01 -10.22
CA PRO A 158 19.01 1.83 -10.60
C PRO A 158 19.04 2.19 -12.08
N ALA A 159 19.83 3.21 -12.42
CA ALA A 159 20.08 3.60 -13.80
C ALA A 159 20.20 2.33 -14.63
N GLU A 160 19.47 2.29 -15.74
CA GLU A 160 19.72 1.32 -16.78
C GLU A 160 21.24 1.37 -17.03
N ASP A 161 21.92 0.31 -16.61
CA ASP A 161 23.33 0.10 -16.91
C ASP A 161 23.38 -0.11 -18.43
N GLU A 162 23.67 0.98 -19.16
CA GLU A 162 24.13 0.97 -20.54
C GLU A 162 25.66 0.96 -20.58
#